data_AF-A0A8H6T6D7-F1
#
_entry.id   AF-A0A8H6T6D7-F1
#
_cell.length_a   1.000
_cell.length_b   1.000
_cell.length_c   1.000
_cell.angle_alpha   90.00
_cell.angle_beta   90.00
_cell.angle_gamma   90.00
#
_symmetry.space_group_name_H-M   'P 1'
#
loop_
_entity.id
_entity.type
_entity.pdbx_description
1 polymer ?
#
loop_
_entity_poly.entity_id
_entity_poly.type
_entity_poly.pdbx_seq_one_letter_code
_entity_poly.pdbx_strand_id
1 'polypeptide(L)'
;MRPSPTLLARKLTKPLSSKLQVFRDIPTTPAPAPLSKSKTQLPFVLARKTTDPELIISAPEPRQPDAKPPTLLRLLMDAQNDAAPGQWPPNLRIEPVVTRADWEPVKKGVRSKLKRLLKEA
;
A
#
# COMPACT_ATOMS: atom_id res chain seq x y z
N MET A 1 -45.88 -13.48 3.43
CA MET A 1 -45.62 -13.81 2.01
C MET A 1 -44.40 -13.03 1.55
N ARG A 2 -43.33 -13.69 1.08
CA ARG A 2 -42.13 -13.01 0.55
C ARG A 2 -42.25 -12.90 -0.97
N PRO A 3 -42.10 -11.71 -1.58
CA PRO A 3 -42.17 -11.59 -3.04
C PRO A 3 -40.98 -12.30 -3.70
N SER A 4 -41.25 -12.98 -4.82
CA SER A 4 -40.27 -13.72 -5.61
C SER A 4 -39.19 -12.82 -6.23
N PRO A 5 -37.92 -13.27 -6.32
CA PRO A 5 -36.79 -12.45 -6.78
C PRO A 5 -36.92 -11.94 -8.23
N THR A 6 -37.79 -12.54 -9.03
CA THR A 6 -38.07 -12.14 -10.43
C THR A 6 -38.66 -10.73 -10.57
N LEU A 7 -39.31 -10.22 -9.52
CA LEU A 7 -39.93 -8.89 -9.54
C LEU A 7 -38.94 -7.74 -9.29
N LEU A 8 -37.75 -8.03 -8.77
CA LEU A 8 -36.71 -7.01 -8.52
C LEU A 8 -35.91 -6.66 -9.78
N ALA A 9 -35.81 -7.59 -10.74
CA ALA A 9 -35.02 -7.40 -11.97
C ALA A 9 -35.66 -6.43 -12.99
N ARG A 10 -36.94 -6.07 -12.81
CA ARG A 10 -37.67 -5.15 -13.73
C ARG A 10 -37.49 -3.67 -13.41
N LYS A 11 -36.69 -3.29 -12.40
CA LYS A 11 -36.46 -1.88 -12.00
C LYS A 11 -35.12 -1.29 -12.47
N LEU A 12 -34.42 -1.91 -13.41
CA LEU A 12 -33.27 -1.30 -14.10
C LEU A 12 -33.72 -0.80 -15.47
N THR A 13 -34.30 0.40 -15.52
CA THR A 13 -34.83 1.02 -16.76
C THR A 13 -33.76 1.72 -17.59
N LYS A 14 -32.47 1.56 -17.28
CA LYS A 14 -31.38 2.18 -18.03
C LYS A 14 -30.20 1.22 -18.13
N PRO A 15 -29.81 0.75 -19.33
CA PRO A 15 -28.49 0.16 -19.48
C PRO A 15 -27.47 1.27 -19.17
N LEU A 16 -26.58 1.05 -18.21
CA LEU A 16 -25.38 1.88 -18.10
C LEU A 16 -24.63 1.73 -19.43
N SER A 17 -24.60 2.82 -20.20
CA SER A 17 -23.77 2.96 -21.38
C SER A 17 -22.30 2.87 -20.93
N SER A 18 -21.79 1.65 -20.85
CA SER A 18 -20.39 1.39 -20.66
C SER A 18 -19.70 1.76 -21.97
N LYS A 19 -19.17 2.98 -22.03
CA LYS A 19 -18.11 3.32 -22.98
C LYS A 19 -16.90 2.48 -22.58
N LEU A 20 -16.85 1.25 -23.07
CA LEU A 20 -15.62 0.47 -23.16
C LEU A 20 -14.70 1.23 -24.12
N GLN A 21 -13.87 2.11 -23.57
CA GLN A 21 -12.73 2.65 -24.31
C GLN A 21 -11.74 1.50 -24.48
N VAL A 22 -11.87 0.81 -25.61
CA VAL A 22 -10.86 -0.11 -26.10
C VAL A 22 -9.65 0.75 -26.50
N PHE A 23 -8.63 0.79 -25.63
CA PHE A 23 -7.32 1.34 -25.96
C PHE A 23 -6.65 0.40 -26.97
N ARG A 24 -6.97 0.59 -28.25
CA ARG A 24 -6.08 0.18 -29.33
C ARG A 24 -5.16 1.36 -29.61
N ASP A 25 -3.90 1.05 -29.87
CA ASP A 25 -2.82 1.98 -30.21
C ASP A 25 -1.97 2.44 -29.03
N ILE A 26 -1.27 1.49 -28.42
CA ILE A 26 0.03 1.80 -27.79
C ILE A 26 1.03 1.84 -28.96
N PRO A 27 1.70 2.98 -29.26
CA PRO A 27 2.80 2.97 -30.20
C PRO A 27 3.89 2.04 -29.65
N THR A 28 4.18 0.98 -30.38
CA THR A 28 5.34 0.12 -30.11
C THR A 28 6.57 0.94 -30.46
N THR A 29 7.14 1.60 -29.46
CA THR A 29 8.46 2.23 -29.57
C THR A 29 9.46 1.14 -29.97
N PRO A 30 10.24 1.32 -31.06
CA PRO A 30 11.24 0.34 -31.44
C PRO A 30 12.25 0.20 -30.30
N ALA A 31 12.53 -1.06 -29.97
CA ALA A 31 13.43 -1.44 -28.90
C ALA A 31 14.77 -0.67 -29.00
N PRO A 32 15.28 -0.09 -27.90
CA PRO A 32 16.61 0.52 -27.94
C PRO A 32 17.65 -0.56 -28.23
N ALA A 33 18.56 -0.25 -29.15
CA ALA A 33 19.68 -1.10 -29.54
C ALA A 33 20.43 -1.65 -28.32
N PRO A 34 21.00 -2.87 -28.40
CA PRO A 34 21.77 -3.43 -27.29
C PRO A 34 22.92 -2.50 -26.95
N LEU A 35 22.89 -1.95 -25.73
CA LEU A 35 23.96 -1.14 -25.16
C LEU A 35 25.29 -1.87 -25.33
N SER A 36 26.17 -1.29 -26.14
CA SER A 36 27.58 -1.68 -26.17
C SER A 36 28.08 -1.59 -24.72
N LYS A 37 28.70 -2.65 -24.23
CA LYS A 37 29.30 -2.71 -22.89
C LYS A 37 30.48 -1.74 -22.86
N SER A 38 30.22 -0.46 -22.66
CA SER A 38 31.25 0.50 -22.31
C SER A 38 31.80 0.07 -20.95
N LYS A 39 33.12 -0.10 -20.89
CA LYS A 39 33.88 -0.39 -19.69
C LYS A 39 33.45 0.63 -18.64
N THR A 40 32.80 0.19 -17.55
CA THR A 40 32.38 1.04 -16.45
C THR A 40 33.62 1.68 -15.84
N GLN A 41 33.96 2.89 -16.28
CA GLN A 41 34.94 3.70 -15.59
C GLN A 41 34.26 4.14 -14.29
N LEU A 42 34.78 3.66 -13.16
CA LEU A 42 34.33 4.13 -11.86
C LEU A 42 34.55 5.65 -11.81
N PRO A 43 33.58 6.44 -11.32
CA PRO A 43 33.77 7.87 -11.18
C PRO A 43 34.96 8.11 -10.25
N PHE A 44 35.91 8.94 -10.69
CA PHE A 44 37.02 9.38 -9.86
C PHE A 44 36.46 10.27 -8.75
N VAL A 45 36.51 9.79 -7.51
CA VAL A 45 35.98 10.51 -6.35
C VAL A 45 37.05 11.45 -5.82
N LEU A 46 36.93 12.74 -6.17
CA LEU A 46 37.76 13.81 -5.60
C LEU A 46 37.18 14.29 -4.27
N ALA A 47 38.06 14.63 -3.33
CA ALA A 47 37.65 15.27 -2.08
C ALA A 47 37.11 16.68 -2.39
N ARG A 48 35.91 17.01 -1.87
CA ARG A 48 35.24 18.32 -2.10
C ARG A 48 36.09 19.55 -1.76
N LYS A 49 37.11 19.39 -0.91
CA LYS A 49 38.04 20.48 -0.53
C LYS A 49 38.98 20.89 -1.67
N THR A 50 39.17 20.04 -2.67
CA THR A 50 40.13 20.22 -3.77
C THR A 50 39.47 20.64 -5.09
N THR A 51 38.14 20.75 -5.11
CA THR A 51 37.35 21.08 -6.30
C THR A 51 36.81 22.50 -6.20
N ASP A 52 36.80 23.21 -7.32
CA ASP A 52 36.20 24.55 -7.40
C ASP A 52 34.73 24.52 -6.96
N PRO A 53 34.29 25.49 -6.12
CA PRO A 53 32.97 25.46 -5.51
C PRO A 53 31.82 25.58 -6.53
N GLU A 54 32.09 26.15 -7.71
CA GLU A 54 31.11 26.33 -8.79
C GLU A 54 30.73 24.99 -9.47
N LEU A 55 31.60 23.97 -9.39
CA LEU A 55 31.32 22.62 -9.92
C LEU A 55 30.59 21.70 -8.92
N ILE A 56 30.37 22.16 -7.69
CA ILE A 56 29.73 21.36 -6.65
C ILE A 56 28.21 21.54 -6.74
N ILE A 57 27.54 20.55 -7.34
CA ILE A 57 26.07 20.47 -7.29
C ILE A 57 25.66 20.22 -5.83
N SER A 58 24.81 21.11 -5.30
CA SER A 58 24.27 20.97 -3.95
C SER A 58 23.44 19.70 -3.83
N ALA A 59 23.44 19.12 -2.62
CA ALA A 59 22.60 17.96 -2.35
C ALA A 59 21.13 18.35 -2.55
N PRO A 60 20.30 17.51 -3.19
CA PRO A 60 18.88 17.76 -3.30
C PRO A 60 18.27 17.90 -1.90
N GLU A 61 17.25 18.75 -1.78
CA GLU A 61 16.55 18.92 -0.52
C GLU A 61 16.02 17.55 -0.02
N PRO A 62 16.16 17.26 1.28
CA PRO A 62 15.59 16.04 1.84
C PRO A 62 14.09 16.08 1.60
N ARG A 63 13.57 15.08 0.89
CA ARG A 63 12.13 14.94 0.66
C ARG A 63 11.45 14.96 2.03
N GLN A 64 10.48 15.86 2.19
CA GLN A 64 9.68 15.88 3.41
C GLN A 64 9.12 14.47 3.63
N PRO A 65 9.08 13.97 4.88
CA PRO A 65 8.46 12.69 5.15
C PRO A 65 6.99 12.83 4.78
N ASP A 66 6.61 12.30 3.61
CA ASP A 66 5.21 12.23 3.21
C ASP A 66 4.47 11.56 4.36
N ALA A 67 3.60 12.32 5.04
CA ALA A 67 2.78 11.81 6.12
C ALA A 67 1.99 10.66 5.53
N LYS A 68 2.32 9.43 5.92
CA LYS A 68 1.65 8.24 5.39
C LYS A 68 0.16 8.42 5.66
N PRO A 69 -0.70 8.39 4.63
CA PRO A 69 -2.12 8.52 4.84
C PRO A 69 -2.58 7.43 5.80
N PRO A 70 -3.60 7.71 6.64
CA PRO A 70 -4.11 6.71 7.57
C PRO A 70 -4.57 5.49 6.78
N THR A 71 -4.18 4.31 7.26
CA THR A 71 -4.65 3.06 6.65
C THR A 71 -6.15 2.91 6.90
N LEU A 72 -6.85 2.22 6.00
CA LEU A 72 -8.28 1.92 6.17
C LEU A 72 -8.55 1.19 7.50
N LEU A 73 -7.65 0.28 7.91
CA LEU A 73 -7.74 -0.38 9.21
C LEU A 73 -7.72 0.62 10.36
N ARG A 74 -6.84 1.62 10.31
CA ARG A 74 -6.78 2.66 11.34
C ARG A 74 -8.08 3.45 11.40
N LEU A 75 -8.59 3.86 10.24
CA LEU A 75 -9.88 4.58 10.17
C LEU A 75 -11.04 3.76 10.73
N LEU A 76 -11.07 2.45 10.49
CA LEU A 76 -12.11 1.58 11.02
C LEU A 76 -11.96 1.31 12.52
N MET A 77 -10.72 1.18 13.02
CA MET A 77 -10.48 1.06 14.47
C MET A 77 -10.91 2.32 15.21
N ASP A 78 -10.59 3.49 14.66
CA ASP A 78 -11.02 4.78 15.21
C ASP A 78 -12.56 4.86 15.22
N ALA A 79 -13.20 4.52 14.10
CA ALA A 79 -14.66 4.49 14.01
C ALA A 79 -15.33 3.49 14.97
N GLN A 80 -14.67 2.36 15.29
CA GLN A 80 -15.18 1.38 16.24
C GLN A 80 -15.16 1.92 17.68
N ASN A 81 -14.06 2.60 18.04
CA ASN A 81 -13.90 3.17 19.38
C ASN A 81 -14.86 4.34 19.61
N ASP A 82 -15.15 5.11 18.56
CA ASP A 82 -16.04 6.28 18.62
C ASP A 82 -17.53 5.92 18.48
N ALA A 83 -17.86 4.68 18.10
CA ALA A 83 -19.24 4.25 17.92
C ALA A 83 -19.98 4.14 19.26
N ALA A 84 -21.20 4.70 19.32
CA ALA A 84 -22.12 4.48 20.42
C ALA A 84 -22.43 2.97 20.58
N PRO A 85 -22.71 2.49 21.81
CA PRO A 85 -23.03 1.09 22.05
C PRO A 85 -24.24 0.66 21.20
N GLY A 86 -24.03 -0.32 20.32
CA GLY A 86 -25.06 -0.86 19.41
C GLY A 86 -25.07 -0.29 17.99
N GLN A 87 -24.27 0.74 17.68
CA GLN A 87 -24.17 1.30 16.33
C GLN A 87 -23.09 0.60 15.48
N TRP A 88 -22.11 -0.03 16.12
CA TRP A 88 -21.08 -0.78 15.42
C TRP A 88 -21.64 -2.10 14.84
N PRO A 89 -21.38 -2.42 13.56
CA PRO A 89 -21.89 -3.63 12.95
C PRO A 89 -21.42 -4.89 13.70
N PRO A 90 -22.33 -5.80 14.11
CA PRO A 90 -21.96 -6.97 14.92
C PRO A 90 -21.11 -7.99 14.14
N ASN A 91 -21.10 -7.90 12.81
CA ASN A 91 -20.30 -8.74 11.92
C ASN A 91 -18.86 -8.23 11.73
N LEU A 92 -18.51 -7.03 12.21
CA LEU A 92 -17.16 -6.49 12.09
C LEU A 92 -16.48 -6.50 13.46
N ARG A 93 -15.49 -7.38 13.63
CA ARG A 93 -14.59 -7.39 14.78
C ARG A 93 -13.19 -7.08 14.30
N ILE A 94 -12.64 -5.95 14.75
CA ILE A 94 -11.27 -5.57 14.47
C ILE A 94 -10.46 -5.84 15.74
N GLU A 95 -9.54 -6.79 15.66
CA GLU A 95 -8.66 -7.14 16.77
C GLU A 95 -7.51 -6.13 16.86
N PRO A 96 -7.07 -5.77 18.09
CA PRO A 96 -5.91 -4.90 18.27
C PRO A 96 -4.64 -5.56 17.73
N VAL A 97 -3.72 -4.74 17.22
CA VAL A 97 -2.42 -5.22 16.75
C VAL A 97 -1.62 -5.72 17.94
N VAL A 98 -1.27 -7.01 17.92
CA VAL A 98 -0.45 -7.61 18.99
C VAL A 98 0.95 -7.00 18.96
N THR A 99 1.27 -6.22 19.99
CA THR A 99 2.55 -5.55 20.16
C THR A 99 3.57 -6.46 20.84
N ARG A 100 4.84 -6.03 20.88
CA ARG A 100 5.90 -6.79 21.58
C ARG A 100 5.64 -6.89 23.09
N ALA A 101 4.99 -5.89 23.68
CA ALA A 101 4.67 -5.83 25.12
C ALA A 101 3.69 -6.95 25.51
N ASP A 102 2.70 -7.22 24.66
CA ASP A 102 1.69 -8.27 24.89
C ASP A 102 2.31 -9.68 24.98
N TRP A 103 3.53 -9.86 24.45
CA TRP A 103 4.27 -11.12 24.50
C TRP A 103 5.20 -11.27 25.70
N GLU A 104 5.40 -10.23 26.51
CA GLU A 104 6.29 -10.26 27.66
C GLU A 104 5.88 -11.30 28.72
N PRO A 105 4.60 -11.42 29.12
CA PRO A 105 4.19 -12.43 30.10
C PRO A 105 4.12 -13.85 29.50
N VAL A 106 4.24 -14.01 28.19
CA VAL A 106 4.04 -15.30 27.52
C VAL A 106 5.33 -16.11 27.53
N LYS A 107 5.26 -17.34 28.08
CA LYS A 107 6.39 -18.30 28.07
C LYS A 107 6.96 -18.46 26.66
N LYS A 108 8.29 -18.45 26.54
CA LYS A 108 9.02 -18.47 25.26
C LYS A 108 8.58 -19.60 24.31
N GLY A 109 8.35 -20.81 24.82
CA GLY A 109 7.89 -21.94 24.00
C GLY A 109 6.50 -21.72 23.38
N VAL A 110 5.59 -21.13 24.14
CA VAL A 110 4.22 -20.81 23.68
C VAL A 110 4.27 -19.67 22.67
N ARG A 111 5.08 -18.63 22.93
CA ARG A 111 5.29 -17.51 22.01
C ARG A 111 5.80 -17.97 20.65
N SER A 112 6.78 -18.87 20.61
CA SER A 112 7.31 -19.40 19.34
C SER A 112 6.25 -20.16 18.55
N LYS A 113 5.42 -20.96 19.23
CA LYS A 113 4.32 -21.70 18.59
C LYS A 113 3.27 -20.76 18.01
N LEU A 114 2.85 -19.75 18.78
CA LEU A 114 1.86 -18.76 18.34
C LEU A 114 2.37 -17.90 17.19
N LYS A 115 3.64 -17.45 17.23
CA LYS A 115 4.25 -16.71 16.12
C LYS A 115 4.32 -17.53 14.83
N ARG A 116 4.52 -18.84 14.93
CA ARG A 116 4.51 -19.73 13.76
C ARG A 116 3.11 -19.79 13.14
N LEU A 117 2.08 -19.97 13.96
CA LEU A 117 0.69 -19.98 13.49
C LEU A 117 0.26 -18.65 12.84
N LEU A 118 0.75 -17.52 13.36
CA LEU A 118 0.42 -16.19 12.82
C LEU A 118 1.19 -15.83 11.52
N LYS A 119 2.29 -16.54 11.20
CA LYS A 119 3.13 -16.25 10.03
C LYS A 119 2.77 -17.10 8.81
N GLU A 120 1.96 -18.15 9.01
CA GLU A 120 1.56 -19.11 7.98
C GLU A 120 0.25 -18.70 7.24
N ALA A 121 -0.30 -17.51 7.50
CA ALA A 121 -1.43 -16.92 6.79
C ALA A 121 -1.01 -15.60 6.11
#